data_AF-A0A7W1TTG7-F1
#
_entry.id   AF-A0A7W1TTG7-F1
#
_cell.length_a   1.000
_cell.length_b   1.000
_cell.length_c   1.000
_cell.angle_alpha   90.00
_cell.angle_beta   90.00
_cell.angle_gamma   90.00
#
_symmetry.space_group_name_H-M   'P 1'
#
loop_
_entity.id
_entity.type
_entity.pdbx_description
1 polymer ?
#
loop_
_entity_poly.entity_id
_entity_poly.type
_entity_poly.pdbx_seq_one_letter_code
_entity_poly.pdbx_strand_id
1 'polypeptide(L)'
;MAHWIAQATPSADVTGRAAWESSAPLVLRIDGPGRMVAMSAGDADVRVTYRGVSKTQYMRVFAGEPPWPAYKAGEAVEFHGTVRDAASTGLAGAHVEVVGGHNAGRIATTGSGGGYILHPPLVCGPITVRASKAGYH
;
A
#
# COMPACT_ATOMS: atom_id res chain seq x y z
N MET A 1 -6.16 19.46 42.09
CA MET A 1 -6.32 19.05 40.69
C MET A 1 -4.94 18.90 40.08
N ALA A 2 -4.48 17.67 39.84
CA ALA A 2 -3.22 17.44 39.15
C ALA A 2 -3.45 17.59 37.63
N HIS A 3 -2.82 18.58 37.02
CA HIS A 3 -2.79 18.77 35.57
C HIS A 3 -1.53 18.09 35.05
N TRP A 4 -1.68 16.93 34.41
CA TRP A 4 -0.58 16.20 33.76
C TRP A 4 -0.57 16.59 32.28
N ILE A 5 0.39 17.42 31.88
CA ILE A 5 0.70 17.67 30.47
C ILE A 5 1.76 16.64 30.07
N ALA A 6 1.40 15.69 29.22
CA ALA A 6 2.38 14.82 28.58
C ALA A 6 3.27 15.70 27.67
N GLN A 7 4.54 15.85 28.01
CA GLN A 7 5.49 16.53 27.14
C GLN A 7 5.76 15.65 25.91
N ALA A 8 5.25 16.07 24.75
CA ALA A 8 5.63 15.46 23.49
C ALA A 8 7.10 15.80 23.20
N THR A 9 7.97 14.80 23.11
CA THR A 9 9.35 15.01 22.65
C THR A 9 9.31 15.46 21.19
N PRO A 10 9.88 16.62 20.83
CA PRO A 10 9.89 17.07 19.45
C PRO A 10 10.68 16.07 18.59
N SER A 11 10.15 15.75 17.40
CA SER A 11 10.85 14.93 16.43
C SER A 11 11.93 15.76 15.73
N ALA A 12 13.05 15.11 15.38
CA ALA A 12 14.11 15.73 14.58
C ALA A 12 14.12 15.14 13.17
N ASP A 13 14.21 15.99 12.15
CA ASP A 13 14.39 15.54 10.77
C ASP A 13 15.81 14.98 10.59
N VAL A 14 15.90 13.73 10.15
CA VAL A 14 17.15 13.01 9.93
C VAL A 14 17.38 12.67 8.46
N THR A 15 16.51 13.13 7.55
CA THR A 15 16.52 12.79 6.11
C THR A 15 17.91 13.01 5.50
N GLY A 16 18.47 14.21 5.69
CA GLY A 16 19.79 14.60 5.18
C GLY A 16 20.99 13.93 5.86
N ARG A 17 20.77 13.24 6.98
CA ARG A 17 21.81 12.54 7.75
C ARG A 17 21.76 11.01 7.58
N ALA A 18 20.73 10.50 6.92
CA ALA A 18 20.59 9.09 6.63
C ALA A 18 21.30 8.73 5.31
N ALA A 19 21.78 7.49 5.22
CA ALA A 19 22.22 6.90 3.96
C ALA A 19 21.01 6.29 3.23
N TRP A 20 20.89 6.56 1.94
CA TRP A 20 19.77 6.14 1.09
C TRP A 20 20.31 5.34 -0.09
N GLU A 21 19.76 4.15 -0.31
CA GLU A 21 20.21 3.23 -1.35
C GLU A 21 19.00 2.61 -2.07
N SER A 22 19.17 2.34 -3.36
CA SER A 22 18.19 1.63 -4.19
C SER A 22 18.81 0.34 -4.71
N SER A 23 18.06 -0.76 -4.66
CA SER A 23 18.49 -2.05 -5.22
C SER A 23 18.53 -2.06 -6.75
N ALA A 24 17.85 -1.11 -7.41
CA ALA A 24 17.78 -1.01 -8.87
C ALA A 24 17.82 0.46 -9.33
N PRO A 25 19.00 1.12 -9.34
CA PRO A 25 19.13 2.54 -9.68
C PRO A 25 18.66 2.93 -11.09
N LEU A 26 18.62 1.98 -12.03
CA LEU A 26 18.10 2.18 -13.39
C LEU A 26 16.56 2.14 -13.48
N VAL A 27 15.89 1.68 -12.42
CA VAL A 27 14.43 1.71 -12.25
C VAL A 27 14.04 2.90 -11.37
N LEU A 28 14.68 2.98 -10.19
CA LEU A 28 14.42 4.00 -9.18
C LEU A 28 15.74 4.55 -8.66
N ARG A 29 16.09 5.77 -9.05
CA ARG A 29 17.35 6.42 -8.69
C ARG A 29 17.20 7.28 -7.44
N ILE A 30 18.18 7.21 -6.55
CA ILE A 30 18.33 8.18 -5.45
C ILE A 30 19.21 9.31 -5.96
N ASP A 31 18.67 10.52 -6.04
CA ASP A 31 19.37 11.70 -6.57
C ASP A 31 19.87 12.63 -5.45
N GLY A 32 19.56 12.28 -4.20
CA GLY A 32 19.92 12.99 -2.99
C GLY A 32 19.08 12.50 -1.82
N PRO A 33 19.36 12.94 -0.58
CA PRO A 33 18.60 12.53 0.59
C PRO A 33 17.10 12.83 0.42
N GLY A 34 16.26 11.80 0.58
CA GLY A 34 14.80 11.90 0.43
C GLY A 34 14.29 12.16 -1.00
N ARG A 35 15.17 12.27 -2.01
CA ARG A 35 14.77 12.53 -3.40
C ARG A 35 14.96 11.29 -4.28
N MET A 36 13.84 10.63 -4.56
CA MET A 36 13.74 9.49 -5.45
C MET A 36 13.23 9.91 -6.84
N VAL A 37 13.82 9.37 -7.89
CA VAL A 37 13.45 9.67 -9.29
C VAL A 37 13.15 8.36 -10.01
N ALA A 38 11.94 8.25 -10.56
CA ALA A 38 11.55 7.15 -11.44
C ALA A 38 12.31 7.27 -12.77
N MET A 39 12.97 6.19 -13.19
CA MET A 39 13.78 6.14 -14.40
C MET A 39 13.16 5.22 -15.46
N SER A 40 12.66 4.06 -15.04
CA SER A 40 11.98 3.10 -15.91
C SER A 40 10.97 2.28 -15.11
N ALA A 41 9.97 1.70 -15.80
CA ALA A 41 9.00 0.84 -15.16
C ALA A 41 9.66 -0.43 -14.61
N GLY A 42 9.28 -0.83 -13.40
CA GLY A 42 9.88 -1.95 -12.70
C GLY A 42 9.79 -1.82 -11.20
N ASP A 43 10.55 -2.65 -10.50
CA ASP A 43 10.52 -2.77 -9.05
C ASP A 43 11.89 -2.46 -8.43
N ALA A 44 11.88 -1.85 -7.24
CA ALA A 44 13.09 -1.56 -6.48
C ALA A 44 12.82 -1.60 -4.96
N ASP A 45 13.77 -2.10 -4.20
CA ASP A 45 13.80 -1.92 -2.75
C ASP A 45 14.63 -0.67 -2.42
N VAL A 46 14.06 0.26 -1.65
CA VAL A 46 14.76 1.45 -1.14
C VAL A 46 15.10 1.23 0.32
N ARG A 47 16.39 1.28 0.65
CA ARG A 47 16.89 1.15 2.03
C ARG A 47 17.36 2.51 2.55
N VAL A 48 16.91 2.84 3.76
CA VAL A 48 17.33 4.04 4.50
C VAL A 48 18.00 3.61 5.79
N THR A 49 19.19 4.14 6.07
CA THR A 49 19.96 3.84 7.27
C THR A 49 20.35 5.09 8.02
N TYR A 50 19.99 5.20 9.30
CA TYR A 50 20.42 6.29 10.19
C TYR A 50 20.95 5.72 11.51
N ARG A 51 22.19 6.07 11.86
CA ARG A 51 22.87 5.60 13.09
C ARG A 51 22.79 4.08 13.29
N GLY A 52 23.01 3.32 12.21
CA GLY A 52 23.02 1.85 12.23
C GLY A 52 21.63 1.19 12.20
N VAL A 53 20.54 1.96 12.28
CA VAL A 53 19.18 1.44 12.14
C VAL A 53 18.75 1.57 10.68
N SER A 54 18.23 0.49 10.11
CA SER A 54 17.76 0.47 8.71
C SER A 54 16.28 0.15 8.59
N LYS A 55 15.65 0.74 7.58
CA LYS A 55 14.32 0.37 7.07
C LYS A 55 14.40 0.18 5.57
N THR A 56 13.65 -0.79 5.06
CA THR A 56 13.51 -1.04 3.62
C THR A 56 12.06 -0.88 3.23
N GLN A 57 11.81 -0.17 2.14
CA GLN A 57 10.49 -0.04 1.52
C GLN A 57 10.57 -0.60 0.10
N TYR A 58 9.64 -1.50 -0.23
CA TYR A 58 9.45 -1.96 -1.60
C TYR A 58 8.67 -0.92 -2.40
N MET A 59 9.15 -0.61 -3.59
CA MET A 59 8.61 0.39 -4.50
C MET A 59 8.38 -0.22 -5.88
N ARG A 60 7.31 0.20 -6.55
CA ARG A 60 7.01 -0.10 -7.95
C ARG A 60 6.87 1.18 -8.76
N VAL A 61 7.49 1.20 -9.93
CA VAL A 61 7.46 2.31 -10.89
C VAL A 61 6.61 1.91 -12.09
N PHE A 62 5.67 2.77 -12.48
CA PHE A 62 4.90 2.65 -13.71
C PHE A 62 5.38 3.68 -14.75
N ALA A 63 5.10 3.42 -16.02
CA ALA A 63 5.55 4.28 -17.11
C ALA A 63 4.94 5.68 -16.97
N GLY A 64 5.80 6.71 -16.91
CA GLY A 64 5.38 8.11 -16.78
C GLY A 64 4.87 8.50 -15.38
N GLU A 65 5.07 7.65 -14.39
CA GLU A 65 4.55 7.83 -13.04
C GLU A 65 5.66 7.96 -11.98
N PRO A 66 5.37 8.56 -10.81
CA PRO A 66 6.27 8.48 -9.67
C PRO A 66 6.42 7.03 -9.16
N PRO A 67 7.45 6.75 -8.33
CA PRO A 67 7.54 5.48 -7.63
C PRO A 67 6.43 5.37 -6.57
N TRP A 68 5.71 4.25 -6.55
CA TRP A 68 4.66 3.96 -5.59
C TRP A 68 5.14 2.91 -4.58
N PRO A 69 4.92 3.09 -3.27
CA PRO A 69 5.09 2.01 -2.31
C PRO A 69 4.21 0.82 -2.69
N ALA A 70 4.71 -0.39 -2.50
CA ALA A 70 3.95 -1.60 -2.80
C ALA A 70 4.24 -2.69 -1.78
N TYR A 71 3.44 -3.75 -1.83
CA TYR A 71 3.56 -4.97 -1.07
C TYR A 71 3.82 -6.14 -2.03
N LYS A 72 4.77 -7.00 -1.68
CA LYS A 72 5.14 -8.18 -2.49
C LYS A 72 4.15 -9.31 -2.28
N ALA A 73 4.01 -10.19 -3.28
CA ALA A 73 3.23 -11.41 -3.14
C ALA A 73 3.71 -12.22 -1.93
N GLY A 74 2.77 -12.72 -1.12
CA GLY A 74 3.07 -13.52 0.08
C GLY A 74 3.39 -12.71 1.35
N GLU A 75 3.45 -11.37 1.29
CA GLU A 75 3.51 -10.55 2.49
C GLU A 75 2.18 -10.63 3.27
N ALA A 76 2.26 -10.61 4.60
CA ALA A 76 1.10 -10.66 5.50
C ALA A 76 0.41 -9.28 5.63
N VAL A 77 0.11 -8.66 4.48
CA VAL A 77 -0.61 -7.39 4.37
C VAL A 77 -1.84 -7.64 3.52
N GLU A 78 -3.01 -7.25 3.99
CA GLU A 78 -4.27 -7.57 3.33
C GLU A 78 -5.14 -6.33 3.18
N PHE A 79 -5.82 -6.22 2.05
CA PHE A 79 -6.97 -5.33 1.93
C PHE A 79 -8.23 -6.16 2.12
N HIS A 80 -8.97 -5.91 3.20
CA HIS A 80 -10.22 -6.59 3.47
C HIS A 80 -11.41 -5.63 3.46
N GLY A 81 -12.59 -6.20 3.29
CA GLY A 81 -13.83 -5.47 3.45
C GLY A 81 -14.99 -6.41 3.68
N THR A 82 -16.20 -5.86 3.74
CA THR A 82 -17.43 -6.64 3.84
C THR A 82 -18.47 -6.05 2.90
N VAL A 83 -19.15 -6.92 2.16
CA VAL A 83 -20.32 -6.56 1.37
C VAL A 83 -21.57 -6.89 2.20
N ARG A 84 -22.46 -5.93 2.35
CA ARG A 84 -23.72 -6.07 3.10
C ARG A 84 -24.91 -5.61 2.26
N ASP A 85 -26.08 -6.14 2.55
CA ASP A 85 -27.35 -5.64 2.00
C ASP A 85 -27.90 -4.44 2.80
N ALA A 86 -29.10 -3.96 2.42
CA ALA A 86 -29.79 -2.87 3.09
C ALA A 86 -30.18 -3.20 4.55
N ALA A 87 -30.30 -4.48 4.91
CA ALA A 87 -30.53 -4.93 6.28
C ALA A 87 -29.22 -5.11 7.08
N SER A 88 -28.07 -4.72 6.51
CA SER A 88 -26.73 -4.92 7.06
C SER A 88 -26.30 -6.39 7.20
N THR A 89 -27.02 -7.31 6.57
CA THR A 89 -26.64 -8.73 6.49
C THR A 89 -25.49 -8.89 5.52
N GLY A 90 -24.48 -9.70 5.89
CA GLY A 90 -23.35 -10.00 5.01
C GLY A 90 -23.79 -10.78 3.77
N LEU A 91 -23.40 -10.31 2.58
CA LEU A 91 -23.74 -10.95 1.33
C LEU A 91 -22.69 -11.97 0.94
N ALA A 92 -23.01 -13.26 1.09
CA ALA A 92 -22.14 -14.35 0.66
C ALA A 92 -22.11 -14.53 -0.86
N GLY A 93 -20.94 -14.84 -1.42
CA GLY A 93 -20.75 -15.09 -2.85
C GLY A 93 -21.00 -13.86 -3.74
N ALA A 94 -20.77 -12.66 -3.23
CA ALA A 94 -20.70 -11.43 -4.03
C ALA A 94 -19.31 -11.35 -4.69
N HIS A 95 -19.28 -10.94 -5.95
CA HIS A 95 -18.07 -10.69 -6.73
C HIS A 95 -17.59 -9.26 -6.45
N VAL A 96 -16.39 -9.13 -5.90
CA VAL A 96 -15.72 -7.86 -5.62
C VAL A 96 -14.53 -7.72 -6.55
N GLU A 97 -14.48 -6.61 -7.28
CA GLU A 97 -13.41 -6.30 -8.24
C GLU A 97 -12.83 -4.93 -7.96
N VAL A 98 -11.52 -4.80 -8.01
CA VAL A 98 -10.86 -3.50 -8.11
C VAL A 98 -10.93 -3.03 -9.56
N VAL A 99 -11.62 -1.92 -9.79
CA VAL A 99 -11.94 -1.44 -11.16
C VAL A 99 -11.05 -0.28 -11.62
N GLY A 100 -10.15 0.21 -10.76
CA GLY A 100 -9.29 1.36 -11.08
C GLY A 100 -7.96 1.37 -10.34
N GLY A 101 -7.05 2.21 -10.81
CA GLY A 101 -5.69 2.33 -10.28
C GLY A 101 -4.81 1.13 -10.62
N HIS A 102 -3.61 1.07 -10.03
CA HIS A 102 -2.61 0.02 -10.30
C HIS A 102 -3.02 -1.38 -9.87
N ASN A 103 -4.07 -1.50 -9.06
CA ASN A 103 -4.59 -2.76 -8.56
C ASN A 103 -5.79 -3.27 -9.39
N ALA A 104 -6.13 -2.60 -10.50
CA ALA A 104 -7.27 -2.97 -11.34
C ALA A 104 -7.21 -4.43 -11.83
N GLY A 105 -8.38 -5.06 -11.93
CA GLY A 105 -8.54 -6.47 -12.33
C GLY A 105 -8.35 -7.48 -11.20
N ARG A 106 -7.99 -7.04 -9.99
CA ARG A 106 -7.99 -7.92 -8.81
C ARG A 106 -9.41 -8.23 -8.36
N ILE A 107 -9.66 -9.50 -8.05
CA ILE A 107 -11.00 -10.01 -7.72
C ILE A 107 -10.95 -10.78 -6.39
N ALA A 108 -12.03 -10.69 -5.62
CA ALA A 108 -12.33 -11.58 -4.51
C ALA A 108 -13.82 -11.96 -4.51
N THR A 109 -14.13 -13.09 -3.89
CA THR A 109 -15.50 -13.52 -3.64
C THR A 109 -15.75 -13.51 -2.14
N THR A 110 -16.88 -12.96 -1.72
CA THR A 110 -17.20 -12.88 -0.30
C THR A 110 -17.56 -14.24 0.32
N GLY A 111 -17.08 -14.48 1.54
CA GLY A 111 -17.45 -15.64 2.35
C GLY A 111 -18.85 -15.53 2.97
N SER A 112 -19.23 -16.49 3.82
CA SER A 112 -20.57 -16.59 4.43
C SER A 112 -20.99 -15.35 5.23
N GLY A 113 -20.03 -14.63 5.84
CA GLY A 113 -20.28 -13.37 6.55
C GLY A 113 -20.22 -12.10 5.68
N GLY A 114 -20.11 -12.23 4.36
CA GLY A 114 -19.93 -11.10 3.43
C GLY A 114 -18.52 -10.53 3.37
N GLY A 115 -17.58 -11.07 4.16
CA GLY A 115 -16.18 -10.64 4.17
C GLY A 115 -15.42 -11.08 2.91
N TYR A 116 -14.52 -10.24 2.41
CA TYR A 116 -13.57 -10.57 1.35
C TYR A 116 -12.16 -10.07 1.71
N ILE A 117 -11.14 -10.71 1.12
CA ILE A 117 -9.73 -10.34 1.28
C ILE A 117 -9.09 -10.29 -0.11
N LEU A 118 -8.33 -9.23 -0.36
CA LEU A 118 -7.39 -9.13 -1.48
C LEU A 118 -5.97 -9.22 -0.91
N HIS A 119 -5.27 -10.29 -1.27
CA HIS A 119 -3.88 -10.49 -0.90
C HIS A 119 -2.92 -9.74 -1.85
N PRO A 120 -1.67 -9.50 -1.43
CA PRO A 120 -0.64 -8.93 -2.28
C PRO A 120 -0.39 -9.76 -3.55
N PRO A 121 0.24 -9.18 -4.59
CA PRO A 121 0.93 -7.89 -4.56
C PRO A 121 -0.01 -6.69 -4.61
N LEU A 122 0.14 -5.70 -3.73
CA LEU A 122 -0.71 -4.50 -3.71
C LEU A 122 0.14 -3.26 -3.88
N VAL A 123 -0.25 -2.36 -4.77
CA VAL A 123 0.40 -1.06 -4.93
C VAL A 123 -0.38 -0.02 -4.14
N CYS A 124 0.30 0.76 -3.30
CA CYS A 124 -0.33 1.86 -2.60
C CYS A 124 -0.81 2.92 -3.60
N GLY A 125 -2.05 3.36 -3.45
CA GLY A 125 -2.69 4.28 -4.38
C GLY A 125 -4.21 4.23 -4.20
N PRO A 126 -4.96 5.02 -4.98
CA PRO A 126 -6.42 4.94 -4.97
C PRO A 126 -6.87 3.53 -5.38
N ILE A 127 -7.73 2.93 -4.58
CA ILE A 127 -8.37 1.64 -4.86
C ILE A 127 -9.87 1.91 -5.00
N THR A 128 -10.40 1.75 -6.21
CA THR A 128 -11.85 1.80 -6.45
C THR A 128 -12.36 0.38 -6.58
N VAL A 129 -13.32 0.00 -5.72
CA VAL A 129 -13.92 -1.33 -5.73
C VAL A 129 -15.35 -1.29 -6.25
N ARG A 130 -15.73 -2.32 -7.00
CA ARG A 130 -17.11 -2.62 -7.39
C ARG A 130 -17.49 -3.97 -6.81
N ALA A 131 -18.62 -4.03 -6.12
CA ALA A 131 -19.23 -5.28 -5.69
C ALA A 131 -20.47 -5.56 -6.53
N SER A 132 -20.71 -6.82 -6.85
CA SER A 132 -21.90 -7.28 -7.57
C SER A 132 -22.34 -8.64 -7.07
N LYS A 133 -23.66 -8.87 -7.03
CA LYS A 133 -24.24 -10.16 -6.65
C LYS A 133 -25.44 -10.44 -7.55
N ALA A 134 -25.44 -11.59 -8.22
CA ALA A 134 -26.58 -11.99 -9.04
C ALA A 134 -27.85 -12.10 -8.16
N GLY A 135 -28.96 -11.56 -8.67
CA GLY A 135 -30.24 -11.52 -7.95
C GLY A 135 -30.40 -10.39 -6.93
N TYR A 136 -29.39 -9.53 -6.75
CA TYR A 136 -29.45 -8.35 -5.89
C TYR A 136 -29.39 -7.08 -6.77
N HIS A 137 -30.37 -6.19 -6.59
CA HIS A 137 -30.52 -4.92 -7.31
C HIS A 137 -30.87 -3.80 -6.34
#